data_AF-A0A7S0B8W0-F1
#
_entry.id   AF-A0A7S0B8W0-F1
#
_cell.length_a   1.000
_cell.length_b   1.000
_cell.length_c   1.000
_cell.angle_alpha   90.00
_cell.angle_beta   90.00
_cell.angle_gamma   90.00
#
_symmetry.space_group_name_H-M   'P 1'
#
loop_
_entity.id
_entity.type
_entity.pdbx_description
1 polymer ?
#
loop_
_entity_poly.entity_id
_entity_poly.type
_entity_poly.pdbx_seq_one_letter_code
_entity_poly.pdbx_strand_id
1 'polypeptide(L)'
;DDLASRPGSLSEGLLHAGGFFMRSAAGGALADDLVSHYSGVSEDDTVERATREAAMLYCVAEGHLNEQEAEEALKAAEDALQLFRKQMDSSGIADALRVVISANRMRGQTAKAVDLARSELDAFKASGDR
;
A
#
# COMPACT_ATOMS: atom_id res chain seq x y z
N ASP A 1 40.55 4.78 -48.89
CA ASP A 1 39.20 4.64 -48.29
C ASP A 1 38.27 4.22 -49.42
N ASP A 2 37.66 3.04 -49.44
CA ASP A 2 36.81 2.51 -48.39
C ASP A 2 36.71 0.97 -48.48
N LEU A 3 36.67 0.33 -47.31
CA LEU A 3 36.70 -1.12 -47.11
C LEU A 3 35.29 -1.68 -46.99
N ALA A 4 35.01 -2.68 -47.81
CA ALA A 4 34.42 -3.97 -47.42
C ALA A 4 33.12 -4.03 -46.55
N SER A 5 32.14 -4.75 -47.13
CA SER A 5 31.52 -5.96 -46.53
C SER A 5 30.34 -5.86 -45.56
N ARG A 6 29.21 -6.39 -46.10
CA ARG A 6 28.16 -7.26 -45.50
C ARG A 6 27.11 -6.63 -44.56
N PRO A 7 25.82 -6.99 -44.72
CA PRO A 7 24.78 -6.68 -43.76
C PRO A 7 24.79 -7.69 -42.60
N GLY A 8 25.04 -7.20 -41.38
CA GLY A 8 25.04 -7.97 -40.14
C GLY A 8 24.02 -7.44 -39.15
N SER A 9 23.17 -8.35 -38.68
CA SER A 9 22.56 -8.47 -37.35
C SER A 9 21.87 -7.28 -36.66
N LEU A 10 20.59 -7.51 -36.36
CA LEU A 10 19.93 -7.29 -35.06
C LEU A 10 19.91 -5.84 -34.51
N SER A 11 18.90 -5.09 -34.94
CA SER A 11 18.23 -4.04 -34.17
C SER A 11 16.82 -4.56 -33.79
N GLU A 12 16.18 -4.30 -32.66
CA GLU A 12 16.44 -3.48 -31.48
C GLU A 12 15.40 -3.92 -30.41
N GLY A 13 15.82 -4.02 -29.14
CA GLY A 13 15.02 -3.57 -27.99
C GLY A 13 13.71 -4.27 -27.63
N LEU A 14 13.78 -5.52 -27.13
CA LEU A 14 12.74 -6.03 -26.22
C LEU A 14 13.13 -5.70 -24.77
N LEU A 15 12.79 -4.50 -24.30
CA LEU A 15 12.78 -4.17 -22.87
C LEU A 15 11.33 -4.23 -22.40
N HIS A 16 10.87 -5.45 -22.11
CA HIS A 16 9.61 -5.67 -21.42
C HIS A 16 9.85 -5.54 -19.92
N ALA A 17 9.07 -4.64 -19.32
CA ALA A 17 8.64 -4.58 -17.93
C ALA A 17 9.70 -4.86 -16.85
N GLY A 18 10.04 -3.79 -16.13
CA GLY A 18 10.84 -3.83 -14.91
C GLY A 18 10.39 -4.95 -13.97
N GLY A 19 11.35 -5.80 -13.62
CA GLY A 19 11.18 -6.81 -12.60
C GLY A 19 10.84 -6.16 -11.27
N PHE A 20 9.62 -6.42 -10.80
CA PHE A 20 9.19 -6.18 -9.44
C PHE A 20 9.87 -7.23 -8.54
N PHE A 21 11.15 -7.02 -8.26
CA PHE A 21 11.91 -7.80 -7.29
C PHE A 21 11.70 -7.20 -5.90
N MET A 22 10.62 -7.61 -5.23
CA MET A 22 10.47 -7.34 -3.80
C MET A 22 11.18 -8.44 -3.02
N ARG A 23 12.32 -8.07 -2.41
CA ARG A 23 12.91 -8.84 -1.32
C ARG A 23 12.68 -8.04 -0.04
N SER A 24 11.86 -8.54 0.87
CA SER A 24 11.89 -8.05 2.25
C SER A 24 11.69 -9.18 3.25
N ALA A 25 12.62 -9.26 4.18
CA ALA A 25 12.71 -10.26 5.22
C ALA A 25 11.89 -9.82 6.44
N ALA A 26 11.15 -10.77 7.01
CA ALA A 26 10.65 -10.76 8.39
C ALA A 26 9.76 -9.56 8.75
N GLY A 27 8.60 -9.49 8.09
CA GLY A 27 7.48 -8.59 8.41
C GLY A 27 6.30 -8.69 7.44
N GLY A 28 6.54 -9.24 6.24
CA GLY A 28 5.70 -9.04 5.05
C GLY A 28 4.54 -10.00 4.79
N ALA A 29 4.43 -11.17 5.43
CA ALA A 29 3.44 -12.17 4.97
C ALA A 29 1.96 -11.69 5.03
N LEU A 30 1.60 -10.87 6.02
CA LEU A 30 0.26 -10.28 6.12
C LEU A 30 0.13 -9.02 5.26
N ALA A 31 1.21 -8.25 5.10
CA ALA A 31 1.22 -7.05 4.27
C ALA A 31 1.05 -7.42 2.78
N ASP A 32 1.79 -8.43 2.31
CA ASP A 32 1.77 -8.89 0.92
C ASP A 32 0.38 -9.44 0.53
N ASP A 33 -0.29 -10.15 1.44
CA ASP A 33 -1.63 -10.70 1.24
C ASP A 33 -2.68 -9.57 1.13
N LEU A 34 -2.61 -8.58 2.02
CA LEU A 34 -3.50 -7.41 1.98
C LEU A 34 -3.25 -6.53 0.76
N VAL A 35 -1.99 -6.30 0.38
CA VAL A 35 -1.67 -5.54 -0.84
C VAL A 35 -2.20 -6.25 -2.08
N SER A 36 -2.09 -7.58 -2.15
CA SER A 36 -2.66 -8.36 -3.25
C SER A 36 -4.20 -8.23 -3.31
N HIS A 37 -4.85 -8.28 -2.15
CA HIS A 37 -6.30 -8.07 -2.04
C HIS A 37 -6.73 -6.67 -2.53
N TYR A 38 -6.15 -5.61 -1.97
CA TYR A 38 -6.53 -4.23 -2.31
C TYR A 38 -6.12 -3.85 -3.74
N SER A 39 -5.05 -4.42 -4.29
CA SER A 39 -4.72 -4.22 -5.71
C SER A 39 -5.84 -4.77 -6.60
N GLY A 40 -6.32 -5.98 -6.31
CA GLY A 40 -7.47 -6.55 -7.01
C GLY A 40 -8.74 -5.71 -6.87
N VAL A 41 -9.04 -5.21 -5.67
CA VAL A 41 -10.19 -4.31 -5.45
C VAL A 41 -10.05 -3.01 -6.24
N SER A 42 -8.84 -2.44 -6.31
CA SER A 42 -8.59 -1.17 -7.00
C SER A 42 -8.74 -1.27 -8.53
N GLU A 43 -8.58 -2.45 -9.09
CA GLU A 43 -8.69 -2.72 -10.53
C GLU A 43 -10.09 -3.22 -10.94
N ASP A 44 -10.96 -3.52 -9.97
CA ASP A 44 -12.30 -4.03 -10.23
C ASP A 44 -13.30 -2.90 -10.57
N ASP A 45 -13.61 -2.75 -11.85
CA ASP A 45 -14.57 -1.75 -12.34
C ASP A 45 -16.01 -1.96 -11.84
N THR A 46 -16.32 -3.10 -11.22
CA THR A 46 -17.66 -3.41 -10.68
C THR A 46 -17.89 -2.88 -9.27
N VAL A 47 -16.84 -2.58 -8.51
CA VAL A 47 -16.98 -1.97 -7.17
C VAL A 47 -17.24 -0.46 -7.27
N GLU A 48 -17.63 0.17 -6.16
CA GLU A 48 -17.82 1.62 -6.12
C GLU A 48 -16.47 2.34 -6.30
N ARG A 49 -16.51 3.49 -6.99
CA ARG A 49 -15.27 4.27 -7.25
C ARG A 49 -14.53 4.63 -5.96
N ALA A 50 -15.27 4.97 -4.90
CA ALA A 50 -14.69 5.30 -3.60
C ALA A 50 -13.99 4.09 -2.95
N THR A 51 -14.48 2.88 -3.19
CA THR A 51 -13.84 1.64 -2.72
C THR A 51 -12.53 1.40 -3.43
N ARG A 52 -12.51 1.53 -4.77
CA ARG A 52 -11.27 1.44 -5.54
C ARG A 52 -10.23 2.45 -5.11
N GLU A 53 -10.65 3.69 -4.90
CA GLU A 53 -9.78 4.79 -4.50
C GLU A 53 -9.17 4.53 -3.10
N ALA A 54 -9.97 4.08 -2.15
CA ALA A 54 -9.48 3.68 -0.83
C ALA A 54 -8.46 2.54 -0.91
N ALA A 55 -8.76 1.51 -1.70
CA ALA A 55 -7.88 0.37 -1.92
C ALA A 55 -6.55 0.77 -2.59
N MET A 56 -6.61 1.65 -3.60
CA MET A 56 -5.42 2.19 -4.26
C MET A 56 -4.53 2.96 -3.27
N LEU A 57 -5.12 3.85 -2.47
CA LEU A 57 -4.40 4.62 -1.46
C LEU A 57 -3.77 3.73 -0.40
N TYR A 58 -4.46 2.65 -0.01
CA TYR A 58 -3.89 1.64 0.89
C TYR A 58 -2.63 1.00 0.29
N CYS A 59 -2.68 0.54 -0.96
CA CYS A 59 -1.52 -0.05 -1.64
C CYS A 59 -0.35 0.94 -1.75
N VAL A 60 -0.64 2.21 -2.07
CA VAL A 60 0.37 3.28 -2.09
C VAL A 60 1.01 3.46 -0.72
N ALA A 61 0.21 3.49 0.35
CA ALA A 61 0.71 3.67 1.70
C ALA A 61 1.62 2.51 2.16
N GLU A 62 1.26 1.27 1.84
CA GLU A 62 2.11 0.09 2.09
C GLU A 62 3.40 0.12 1.28
N GLY A 63 3.34 0.57 0.02
CA GLY A 63 4.53 0.81 -0.81
C GLY A 63 5.51 1.75 -0.14
N HIS A 64 5.03 2.92 0.30
CA HIS A 64 5.85 3.90 1.03
C HIS A 64 6.38 3.34 2.36
N LEU A 65 5.62 2.53 3.10
CA LEU A 65 6.14 1.87 4.31
C LEU A 65 7.31 0.93 3.99
N ASN A 66 7.20 0.15 2.91
CA ASN A 66 8.24 -0.77 2.47
C ASN A 66 9.52 -0.02 2.04
N GLU A 67 9.36 1.17 1.46
CA GLU A 67 10.45 2.09 1.08
C GLU A 67 10.96 2.95 2.24
N GLN A 68 10.36 2.81 3.43
CA GLN A 68 10.65 3.57 4.64
C GLN A 68 10.34 5.07 4.58
N GLU A 69 9.46 5.46 3.66
CA GLU A 69 8.95 6.80 3.44
C GLU A 69 7.76 7.08 4.37
N ALA A 70 8.06 7.21 5.66
CA ALA A 70 7.05 7.18 6.70
C ALA A 70 6.09 8.39 6.69
N GLU A 71 6.46 9.52 6.08
CA GLU A 71 5.56 10.69 5.99
C GLU A 71 4.54 10.53 4.85
N GLU A 72 4.99 10.02 3.72
CA GLU A 72 4.22 9.71 2.52
C GLU A 72 3.24 8.56 2.81
N ALA A 73 3.75 7.50 3.46
CA ALA A 73 2.93 6.40 3.94
C ALA A 73 1.80 6.89 4.87
N LEU A 74 2.12 7.81 5.78
CA LEU A 74 1.14 8.35 6.71
C LEU A 74 0.03 9.11 5.99
N LYS A 75 0.39 9.99 5.04
CA LYS A 75 -0.58 10.78 4.26
C LYS A 75 -1.54 9.87 3.49
N ALA A 76 -0.99 8.92 2.73
CA ALA A 76 -1.78 7.99 1.94
C ALA A 76 -2.68 7.10 2.82
N ALA A 77 -2.18 6.62 3.96
CA ALA A 77 -2.95 5.81 4.89
C ALA A 77 -4.08 6.60 5.58
N GLU A 78 -3.86 7.87 5.93
CA GLU A 78 -4.89 8.74 6.50
C GLU A 78 -6.02 9.02 5.49
N ASP A 79 -5.69 9.22 4.22
CA ASP A 79 -6.67 9.39 3.14
C ASP A 79 -7.47 8.11 2.90
N ALA A 80 -6.81 6.95 2.83
CA ALA A 80 -7.47 5.64 2.73
C ALA A 80 -8.42 5.40 3.90
N LEU A 81 -7.95 5.65 5.13
CA LEU A 81 -8.74 5.52 6.36
C LEU A 81 -10.00 6.40 6.31
N GLN A 82 -9.90 7.63 5.83
CA GLN A 82 -11.07 8.51 5.70
C GLN A 82 -12.11 7.92 4.75
N LEU A 83 -11.67 7.35 3.62
CA LEU A 83 -12.57 6.74 2.65
C LEU A 83 -13.20 5.45 3.18
N PHE A 84 -12.44 4.57 3.84
CA PHE A 84 -13.01 3.37 4.46
C PHE A 84 -14.03 3.72 5.55
N ARG A 85 -13.78 4.76 6.35
CA ARG A 85 -14.77 5.30 7.32
C ARG A 85 -16.06 5.78 6.66
N LYS A 86 -15.96 6.52 5.55
CA LYS A 86 -17.13 6.99 4.80
C LYS A 86 -17.96 5.83 4.23
N GLN A 87 -17.30 4.72 3.91
CA GLN A 87 -17.92 3.51 3.39
C GLN A 87 -18.41 2.56 4.49
N MET A 88 -18.10 2.86 5.77
CA MET A 88 -18.35 1.98 6.91
C MET A 88 -17.70 0.60 6.75
N ASP A 89 -16.56 0.53 6.05
CA ASP A 89 -15.78 -0.70 5.86
C ASP A 89 -14.87 -0.92 7.07
N SER A 90 -15.32 -1.74 8.02
CA SER A 90 -14.60 -1.98 9.27
C SER A 90 -13.24 -2.66 9.06
N SER A 91 -13.14 -3.57 8.09
CA SER A 91 -11.89 -4.23 7.72
C SER A 91 -10.89 -3.23 7.14
N GLY A 92 -11.34 -2.43 6.16
CA GLY A 92 -10.51 -1.38 5.56
C GLY A 92 -10.06 -0.32 6.56
N ILE A 93 -10.91 0.03 7.52
CA ILE A 93 -10.56 0.92 8.63
C ILE A 93 -9.43 0.31 9.47
N ALA A 94 -9.55 -0.95 9.88
CA ALA A 94 -8.54 -1.62 10.69
C ALA A 94 -7.20 -1.75 9.96
N ASP A 95 -7.24 -2.12 8.69
CA ASP A 95 -6.06 -2.27 7.85
C ASP A 95 -5.35 -0.92 7.66
N ALA A 96 -6.07 0.14 7.27
CA ALA A 96 -5.48 1.46 7.11
C ALA A 96 -4.90 2.01 8.42
N LEU A 97 -5.58 1.78 9.56
CA LEU A 97 -5.06 2.16 10.88
C LEU A 97 -3.74 1.46 11.22
N ARG A 98 -3.57 0.18 10.84
CA ARG A 98 -2.29 -0.53 11.02
C ARG A 98 -1.16 0.19 10.28
N VAL A 99 -1.43 0.68 9.07
CA VAL A 99 -0.45 1.44 8.27
C VAL A 99 -0.12 2.77 8.94
N VAL A 100 -1.14 3.53 9.36
CA VAL A 100 -0.97 4.81 10.11
C VAL A 100 -0.11 4.61 11.36
N ILE A 101 -0.40 3.59 12.16
CA ILE A 101 0.36 3.26 13.39
C ILE A 101 1.81 2.91 13.05
N SER A 102 2.01 2.11 12.01
CA SER A 102 3.34 1.71 11.54
C SER A 102 4.16 2.92 11.08
N ALA A 103 3.56 3.81 10.29
CA ALA A 103 4.17 5.05 9.83
C ALA A 103 4.55 5.97 11.01
N ASN A 104 3.64 6.19 11.97
CA ASN A 104 3.94 6.99 13.17
C ASN A 104 5.08 6.37 14.00
N ARG A 105 5.14 5.03 14.11
CA ARG A 105 6.24 4.33 14.79
C ARG A 105 7.58 4.56 14.10
N MET A 106 7.62 4.50 12.77
CA MET A 106 8.84 4.76 11.97
C MET A 106 9.34 6.21 12.11
N ARG A 107 8.42 7.16 12.29
CA ARG A 107 8.74 8.57 12.59
C ARG A 107 9.21 8.81 14.04
N GLY A 108 9.32 7.76 14.85
CA GLY A 108 9.64 7.88 16.28
C GLY A 108 8.49 8.42 17.14
N GLN A 109 7.29 8.62 16.56
CA GLN A 109 6.10 9.12 17.25
C GLN A 109 5.34 7.98 17.96
N THR A 110 6.09 7.16 18.70
CA THR A 110 5.57 5.91 19.30
C THR A 110 4.45 6.17 20.30
N ALA A 111 4.52 7.26 21.08
CA ALA A 111 3.45 7.64 21.99
C ALA A 111 2.13 7.89 21.23
N LYS A 112 2.17 8.69 20.16
CA LYS A 112 1.02 8.94 19.29
C LYS A 112 0.48 7.65 18.66
N ALA A 113 1.37 6.76 18.22
CA ALA A 113 0.99 5.46 17.66
C ALA A 113 0.26 4.57 18.68
N VAL A 114 0.73 4.54 19.93
CA VAL A 114 0.09 3.79 21.02
C VAL A 114 -1.25 4.40 21.41
N ASP A 115 -1.33 5.72 21.54
CA ASP A 115 -2.56 6.42 21.89
C ASP A 115 -3.64 6.19 20.82
N LEU A 116 -3.26 6.30 19.53
CA LEU A 116 -4.15 6.00 18.42
C LEU A 116 -4.62 4.54 18.45
N ALA A 117 -3.70 3.59 18.58
CA ALA A 117 -4.05 2.17 18.64
C ALA A 117 -5.02 1.84 19.78
N ARG A 118 -4.84 2.46 20.95
CA ARG A 118 -5.74 2.29 22.10
C ARG A 118 -7.12 2.89 21.85
N SER A 119 -7.16 4.13 21.35
CA SER A 119 -8.41 4.82 21.06
C SER A 119 -9.26 4.04 20.06
N GLU A 120 -8.64 3.54 18.99
CA GLU A 120 -9.36 2.80 17.95
C GLU A 120 -9.76 1.40 18.43
N LEU A 121 -8.91 0.71 19.21
CA LEU A 121 -9.28 -0.57 19.83
C LEU A 121 -10.50 -0.43 20.74
N ASP A 122 -10.57 0.63 21.53
CA ASP A 122 -11.72 0.89 22.40
C ASP A 122 -12.97 1.20 21.58
N ALA A 123 -12.83 1.93 20.46
CA ALA A 123 -13.93 2.18 19.52
C ALA A 123 -14.45 0.89 18.86
N PHE A 124 -13.55 0.02 18.37
CA PHE A 124 -13.92 -1.29 17.80
C PHE A 124 -14.66 -2.17 18.81
N LYS A 125 -14.17 -2.23 20.06
CA LYS A 125 -14.86 -2.98 21.12
C LYS A 125 -16.23 -2.42 21.45
N ALA A 126 -16.40 -1.10 21.39
CA ALA A 126 -17.65 -0.43 21.68
C ALA A 126 -18.69 -0.57 20.55
N SER A 127 -18.24 -0.66 19.29
CA SER A 127 -19.13 -0.88 18.14
C SER A 127 -19.66 -2.31 18.04
N GLY A 128 -19.12 -3.25 18.82
CA GLY A 128 -19.56 -4.65 18.84
C GLY A 128 -18.92 -5.53 17.77
N ASP A 129 -18.02 -4.98 16.95
CA ASP A 129 -17.06 -5.75 16.15
C ASP A 129 -16.05 -6.37 17.13
N ARG A 130 -16.19 -7.67 17.37
CA ARG A 130 -15.35 -8.45 18.30
C ARG A 130 -14.39 -9.37 17.57
#